data_AF-A0A6N2STF5-F1
#
_entry.id   AF-A0A6N2STF5-F1
#
_cell.length_a   1.000
_cell.length_b   1.000
_cell.length_c   1.000
_cell.angle_alpha   90.00
_cell.angle_beta   90.00
_cell.angle_gamma   90.00
#
_symmetry.space_group_name_H-M   'P 1'
#
loop_
_entity.id
_entity.type
_entity.pdbx_description
1 polymer ?
#
loop_
_entity_poly.entity_id
_entity_poly.type
_entity_poly.pdbx_seq_one_letter_code
_entity_poly.pdbx_strand_id
1 'polypeptide(L)'
;MNRMQFMRELSHLLSDISEAEREEALEYYENYFEDAGAEREAEVIRELGSPGKVAAIIKADLSASSGDYGEYTERGYTDTRAKEEGQMPGKYTAGRKENRAERGYQAGRKKRNPVAIGLIILGLVILSPFLVGATGGILGVVIAIALIPFLAVFAVGACVFGFFAGAAACVAAGISLCFTYPGAGVLTLGIGCLFAAAAILSVLILAWSVGTALPWILRKVTDGFHNLINKEEKRKDGAEI
;
A
#
# COMPACT_ATOMS: atom_id res chain seq x y z
N MET A 1 11.25 -31.31 25.84
CA MET A 1 10.10 -31.74 25.03
C MET A 1 10.39 -31.38 23.58
N ASN A 2 10.03 -32.22 22.61
CA ASN A 2 10.17 -31.91 21.17
C ASN A 2 8.82 -31.44 20.59
N ARG A 3 8.82 -30.88 19.37
CA ARG A 3 7.59 -30.38 18.69
C ARG A 3 6.47 -31.41 18.71
N MET A 4 6.77 -32.64 18.32
CA MET A 4 5.78 -33.74 18.25
C MET A 4 5.15 -34.05 19.61
N GLN A 5 5.93 -34.02 20.71
CA GLN A 5 5.40 -34.19 22.06
C GLN A 5 4.55 -33.00 22.49
N PHE A 6 4.98 -31.77 22.18
CA PHE A 6 4.24 -30.54 22.49
C PHE A 6 2.87 -30.53 21.80
N MET A 7 2.83 -30.82 20.51
CA MET A 7 1.60 -30.81 19.70
C MET A 7 0.63 -31.92 20.13
N ARG A 8 1.14 -33.11 20.46
CA ARG A 8 0.31 -34.21 20.99
C ARG A 8 -0.30 -33.88 22.35
N GLU A 9 0.45 -33.21 23.22
CA GLU A 9 -0.07 -32.80 24.52
C GLU A 9 -1.08 -31.65 24.38
N LEU A 10 -0.81 -30.69 23.49
CA LEU A 10 -1.75 -29.61 23.16
C LEU A 10 -3.06 -30.17 22.58
N SER A 11 -2.99 -31.13 21.65
CA SER A 11 -4.20 -31.73 21.04
C SER A 11 -5.04 -32.46 22.07
N HIS A 12 -4.41 -33.14 23.02
CA HIS A 12 -5.10 -33.81 24.13
C HIS A 12 -5.76 -32.80 25.07
N LEU A 13 -5.07 -31.70 25.41
CA LEU A 13 -5.64 -30.66 26.28
C LEU A 13 -6.79 -29.90 25.62
N LEU A 14 -6.85 -29.88 24.30
CA LEU A 14 -7.93 -29.29 23.51
C LEU A 14 -9.03 -30.30 23.13
N SER A 15 -9.07 -31.50 23.73
CA SER A 15 -10.16 -32.47 23.48
C SER A 15 -11.55 -31.96 23.88
N ASP A 16 -11.61 -30.97 24.79
CA ASP A 16 -12.85 -30.45 25.36
C ASP A 16 -13.55 -29.38 24.50
N ILE A 17 -12.92 -28.93 23.42
CA ILE A 17 -13.48 -27.95 22.47
C ILE A 17 -13.91 -28.64 21.16
N SER A 18 -14.63 -27.90 20.30
CA SER A 18 -15.12 -28.48 19.04
C SER A 18 -13.96 -28.90 18.13
N GLU A 19 -14.21 -29.89 17.26
CA GLU A 19 -13.19 -30.42 16.36
C GLU A 19 -12.62 -29.33 15.43
N ALA A 20 -13.48 -28.45 14.92
CA ALA A 20 -13.07 -27.34 14.07
C ALA A 20 -12.15 -26.35 14.79
N GLU A 21 -12.48 -25.94 16.02
CA GLU A 21 -11.65 -25.02 16.81
C GLU A 21 -10.32 -25.67 17.23
N ARG A 22 -10.35 -26.98 17.51
CA ARG A 22 -9.14 -27.75 17.82
C ARG A 22 -8.22 -27.86 16.61
N GLU A 23 -8.77 -28.14 15.43
CA GLU A 23 -8.00 -28.26 14.19
C GLU A 23 -7.36 -26.91 13.83
N GLU A 24 -8.14 -25.83 13.86
CA GLU A 24 -7.65 -24.46 13.62
C GLU A 24 -6.54 -24.06 14.60
N ALA A 25 -6.74 -24.35 15.90
CA ALA A 25 -5.74 -24.05 16.91
C ALA A 25 -4.45 -24.86 16.70
N LEU A 26 -4.54 -26.15 16.38
CA LEU A 26 -3.36 -26.98 16.13
C LEU A 26 -2.63 -26.57 14.86
N GLU A 27 -3.37 -26.25 13.78
CA GLU A 27 -2.80 -25.77 12.52
C GLU A 27 -2.01 -24.47 12.72
N TYR A 28 -2.52 -23.54 13.53
CA TYR A 28 -1.82 -22.30 13.86
C TYR A 28 -0.44 -22.54 14.49
N TYR A 29 -0.36 -23.41 15.50
CA TYR A 29 0.91 -23.72 16.15
C TYR A 29 1.82 -24.60 15.29
N GLU A 30 1.25 -25.47 14.46
CA GLU A 30 2.02 -26.28 13.51
C GLU A 30 2.76 -25.39 12.51
N ASN A 31 2.06 -24.44 11.87
CA ASN A 31 2.66 -23.46 10.97
C ASN A 31 3.75 -22.63 11.66
N TYR A 32 3.53 -22.25 12.93
CA TYR A 32 4.52 -21.51 13.70
C TYR A 32 5.82 -22.31 13.96
N PHE A 33 5.69 -23.63 14.19
CA PHE A 33 6.86 -24.52 14.30
C PHE A 33 7.55 -24.75 12.94
N GLU A 34 6.78 -24.80 11.84
CA GLU A 34 7.33 -24.92 10.48
C GLU A 34 8.14 -23.69 10.07
N ASP A 35 7.62 -22.49 10.32
CA ASP A 35 8.30 -21.22 10.02
C ASP A 35 9.61 -21.05 10.82
N ALA A 36 9.62 -21.56 12.05
CA ALA A 36 10.82 -21.54 12.88
C ALA A 36 11.93 -22.46 12.34
N GLY A 37 11.55 -23.58 11.74
CA GLY A 37 12.42 -24.63 11.24
C GLY A 37 12.97 -25.54 12.34
N ALA A 38 13.42 -26.74 11.95
CA ALA A 38 13.88 -27.80 12.86
C ALA A 38 15.00 -27.35 13.82
N GLU A 39 15.80 -26.36 13.43
CA GLU A 39 16.93 -25.85 14.22
C GLU A 39 16.50 -24.96 15.40
N ARG A 40 15.26 -24.41 15.37
CA ARG A 40 14.75 -23.49 16.40
C ARG A 40 13.56 -24.01 17.18
N GLU A 41 13.14 -25.27 16.98
CA GLU A 41 12.02 -25.86 17.72
C GLU A 41 12.20 -25.80 19.24
N ALA A 42 13.42 -26.02 19.74
CA ALA A 42 13.73 -25.95 21.17
C ALA A 42 13.59 -24.53 21.74
N GLU A 43 13.89 -23.51 20.94
CA GLU A 43 13.72 -22.10 21.30
C GLU A 43 12.24 -21.72 21.33
N VAL A 44 11.48 -22.14 20.31
CA VAL A 44 10.03 -21.94 20.22
C VAL A 44 9.29 -22.56 21.40
N ILE A 45 9.65 -23.79 21.79
CA ILE A 45 9.03 -24.45 22.96
C ILE A 45 9.30 -23.65 24.24
N ARG A 46 10.48 -23.05 24.38
CA ARG A 46 10.81 -22.21 25.54
C ARG A 46 10.01 -20.91 25.54
N GLU A 47 9.75 -20.34 24.38
CA GLU A 47 8.95 -19.11 24.21
C GLU A 47 7.46 -19.35 24.48
N LEU A 48 6.90 -20.41 23.90
CA LEU A 48 5.51 -20.80 24.10
C LEU A 48 5.23 -21.28 25.54
N GLY A 49 6.24 -21.86 26.19
CA GLY A 49 6.14 -22.40 27.54
C GLY A 49 5.51 -23.79 27.58
N SER A 50 4.61 -24.06 28.53
CA SER A 50 3.95 -25.38 28.64
C SER A 50 2.70 -25.47 27.74
N PRO A 51 2.42 -26.63 27.11
CA PRO A 51 1.18 -26.87 26.34
C PRO A 51 -0.09 -26.55 27.12
N GLY A 52 -0.11 -26.81 28.45
CA GLY A 52 -1.22 -26.44 29.34
C GLY A 52 -1.53 -24.95 29.38
N LYS A 53 -0.50 -24.10 29.34
CA LYS A 53 -0.67 -22.64 29.32
C LYS A 53 -1.28 -22.19 28.00
N VAL A 54 -0.81 -22.75 26.90
CA VAL A 54 -1.33 -22.47 25.56
C VAL A 54 -2.79 -22.91 25.43
N ALA A 55 -3.11 -24.13 25.88
CA ALA A 55 -4.48 -24.64 25.89
C ALA A 55 -5.44 -23.77 26.72
N ALA A 56 -5.00 -23.27 27.88
CA ALA A 56 -5.81 -22.37 28.71
C ALA A 56 -6.11 -21.03 28.03
N ILE A 57 -5.14 -20.47 27.29
CA ILE A 57 -5.33 -19.22 26.53
C ILE A 57 -6.35 -19.43 25.41
N ILE A 58 -6.23 -20.53 24.64
CA ILE A 58 -7.15 -20.87 23.55
C ILE A 58 -8.58 -21.03 24.09
N LYS A 59 -8.76 -21.82 25.17
CA LYS A 59 -10.08 -22.04 25.78
C LYS A 59 -10.70 -20.74 26.31
N ALA A 60 -9.89 -19.87 26.91
CA ALA A 60 -10.37 -18.58 27.40
C ALA A 60 -10.84 -17.67 26.26
N ASP A 61 -10.10 -17.62 25.15
CA ASP A 61 -10.45 -16.81 23.99
C ASP A 61 -11.75 -17.29 23.31
N LEU A 62 -11.91 -18.61 23.15
CA LEU A 62 -13.14 -19.21 22.63
C LEU A 62 -14.35 -18.93 23.53
N SER A 63 -14.20 -19.06 24.85
CA SER A 63 -15.27 -18.76 25.81
C SER A 63 -15.69 -17.28 25.84
N ALA A 64 -14.76 -16.37 25.51
CA ALA A 64 -15.04 -14.95 25.42
C ALA A 64 -15.77 -14.60 24.10
N SER A 65 -15.56 -15.40 23.05
CA SER A 65 -16.17 -15.22 21.74
C SER A 65 -17.60 -15.79 21.64
N SER A 66 -17.90 -16.88 22.37
CA SER A 66 -19.23 -17.53 22.35
C SER A 66 -20.34 -16.80 23.14
N GLY A 67 -20.04 -15.62 23.67
CA GLY A 67 -20.95 -14.84 24.47
C GLY A 67 -21.89 -13.98 23.63
N ASP A 68 -23.03 -14.54 23.22
CA ASP A 68 -24.13 -13.78 22.61
C ASP A 68 -24.93 -13.05 23.70
N TYR A 69 -24.71 -11.73 23.82
CA TYR A 69 -25.33 -10.90 24.85
C TYR A 69 -26.11 -9.77 24.19
N GLY A 70 -27.41 -9.96 24.03
CA GLY A 70 -28.38 -8.92 23.70
C GLY A 70 -28.82 -8.89 22.24
N GLU A 71 -30.11 -9.10 22.02
CA GLU A 71 -30.73 -9.10 20.71
C GLU A 71 -31.35 -7.72 20.42
N TYR A 72 -31.09 -7.18 19.23
CA TYR A 72 -31.72 -5.94 18.76
C TYR A 72 -32.97 -6.28 17.97
N THR A 73 -34.13 -5.96 18.53
CA THR A 73 -35.41 -6.04 17.83
C THR A 73 -35.89 -4.64 17.45
N GLU A 74 -36.84 -4.52 16.53
CA GLU A 74 -37.45 -3.22 16.16
C GLU A 74 -38.11 -2.48 17.36
N ARG A 75 -38.22 -3.14 18.52
CA ARG A 75 -38.73 -2.56 19.76
C ARG A 75 -37.64 -2.11 20.75
N GLY A 76 -36.35 -2.24 20.40
CA GLY A 76 -35.21 -1.82 21.21
C GLY A 76 -34.26 -2.96 21.59
N TYR A 77 -33.21 -2.60 22.36
CA TYR A 77 -32.21 -3.54 22.87
C TYR A 77 -32.78 -4.34 24.04
N THR A 78 -32.88 -5.67 23.88
CA THR A 78 -33.30 -6.55 24.97
C THR A 78 -32.11 -7.31 25.50
N ASP A 79 -31.62 -6.89 26.68
CA ASP A 79 -30.58 -7.61 27.40
C ASP A 79 -31.21 -8.85 28.05
N THR A 80 -30.80 -10.03 27.62
CA THR A 80 -31.27 -11.32 28.17
C THR A 80 -30.87 -11.50 29.64
N ARG A 81 -29.93 -10.69 30.15
CA ARG A 81 -29.52 -10.67 31.56
C ARG A 81 -30.52 -9.97 32.48
N ALA A 82 -31.40 -9.13 31.94
CA ALA A 82 -32.42 -8.42 32.71
C ALA A 82 -33.63 -9.31 33.08
N LYS A 83 -33.63 -10.57 32.64
CA LYS A 83 -34.70 -11.55 32.90
C LYS A 83 -34.29 -12.64 33.89
N GLU A 84 -33.36 -12.36 34.80
CA GLU A 84 -33.19 -13.17 36.01
C GLU A 84 -33.79 -12.43 37.21
N GLU A 85 -34.87 -13.03 37.70
CA GLU A 85 -35.57 -12.66 38.92
C GLU A 85 -34.62 -12.70 40.12
N GLY A 86 -34.55 -11.61 40.88
CA GLY A 86 -33.73 -11.51 42.07
C GLY A 86 -34.04 -10.27 42.90
N GLN A 87 -35.09 -10.39 43.72
CA GLN A 87 -35.35 -9.68 44.99
C GLN A 87 -34.30 -8.63 45.47
N MET A 88 -34.72 -7.38 45.71
CA MET A 88 -34.81 -6.74 47.06
C MET A 88 -34.96 -5.19 47.06
N PRO A 89 -35.53 -4.60 48.13
CA PRO A 89 -36.17 -3.27 48.14
C PRO A 89 -35.37 -2.17 48.89
N GLY A 90 -35.72 -0.89 48.71
CA GLY A 90 -35.47 0.15 49.74
C GLY A 90 -35.14 1.59 49.30
N LYS A 91 -36.18 2.44 49.29
CA LYS A 91 -36.28 3.82 49.84
C LYS A 91 -35.12 4.86 49.79
N TYR A 92 -35.54 6.03 49.25
CA TYR A 92 -35.34 7.43 49.70
C TYR A 92 -34.21 8.35 49.17
N THR A 93 -34.72 9.54 48.82
CA THR A 93 -34.19 10.91 48.92
C THR A 93 -33.38 11.52 47.78
N ALA A 94 -34.02 12.53 47.18
CA ALA A 94 -33.43 13.59 46.40
C ALA A 94 -32.49 14.46 47.25
N GLY A 95 -31.41 14.95 46.61
CA GLY A 95 -30.69 16.12 47.09
C GLY A 95 -29.23 16.18 46.67
N ARG A 96 -28.86 17.34 46.11
CA ARG A 96 -27.54 17.98 46.17
C ARG A 96 -26.58 17.75 45.00
N LYS A 97 -26.55 18.79 44.14
CA LYS A 97 -25.37 19.21 43.37
C LYS A 97 -24.19 19.41 44.32
N GLU A 98 -23.04 18.80 44.04
CA GLU A 98 -21.76 19.52 44.07
C GLU A 98 -20.67 18.78 43.29
N ASN A 99 -19.89 19.58 42.59
CA ASN A 99 -18.74 19.19 41.78
C ASN A 99 -17.66 18.52 42.63
N ARG A 100 -17.18 17.34 42.22
CA ARG A 100 -15.85 16.85 42.59
C ARG A 100 -15.34 15.80 41.60
N ALA A 101 -14.03 15.89 41.36
CA ALA A 101 -13.16 14.97 40.62
C ALA A 101 -13.32 15.05 39.09
N GLU A 102 -12.48 15.86 38.44
CA GLU A 102 -11.15 15.46 37.96
C GLU A 102 -11.22 14.72 36.63
N ARG A 103 -10.64 15.38 35.62
CA ARG A 103 -10.48 14.95 34.24
C ARG A 103 -9.76 13.60 34.19
N GLY A 104 -10.53 12.54 33.93
CA GLY A 104 -10.04 11.32 33.31
C GLY A 104 -10.70 11.20 31.94
N TYR A 105 -9.96 11.46 30.87
CA TYR A 105 -10.40 11.13 29.51
C TYR A 105 -10.35 9.59 29.38
N GLN A 106 -11.39 8.90 29.86
CA GLN A 106 -11.60 7.49 29.56
C GLN A 106 -12.09 7.42 28.11
N ALA A 107 -11.16 7.25 27.18
CA ALA A 107 -11.47 6.71 25.87
C ALA A 107 -12.12 5.34 26.11
N GLY A 108 -13.45 5.30 26.11
CA GLY A 108 -14.22 4.06 26.13
C GLY A 108 -13.70 3.19 25.00
N ARG A 109 -12.97 2.14 25.37
CA ARG A 109 -12.42 1.15 24.46
C ARG A 109 -13.61 0.43 23.86
N LYS A 110 -14.12 0.92 22.72
CA LYS A 110 -15.11 0.24 21.89
C LYS A 110 -14.68 -1.23 21.83
N LYS A 111 -15.51 -2.12 22.37
CA LYS A 111 -15.38 -3.57 22.20
C LYS A 111 -15.38 -3.77 20.68
N ARG A 112 -14.19 -3.94 20.09
CA ARG A 112 -14.05 -4.03 18.64
C ARG A 112 -14.61 -5.41 18.28
N ASN A 113 -15.84 -5.45 17.78
CA ASN A 113 -16.44 -6.70 17.32
C ASN A 113 -15.45 -7.38 16.37
N PRO A 114 -15.16 -8.68 16.50
CA PRO A 114 -14.21 -9.37 15.62
C PRO A 114 -14.62 -9.25 14.15
N VAL A 115 -15.93 -9.19 13.87
CA VAL A 115 -16.48 -8.84 12.55
C VAL A 115 -16.18 -7.40 12.14
N ALA A 116 -16.24 -6.44 13.07
CA ALA A 116 -15.84 -5.06 12.81
C ALA A 116 -14.32 -4.93 12.63
N ILE A 117 -13.50 -5.74 13.31
CA ILE A 117 -12.05 -5.81 13.08
C ILE A 117 -11.78 -6.44 11.71
N GLY A 118 -12.45 -7.54 11.36
CA GLY A 118 -12.36 -8.18 10.05
C GLY A 118 -12.79 -7.25 8.92
N LEU A 119 -13.88 -6.49 9.09
CA LEU A 119 -14.30 -5.45 8.15
C LEU A 119 -13.32 -4.28 8.08
N ILE A 120 -12.70 -3.89 9.20
CA ILE A 120 -11.64 -2.88 9.20
C ILE A 120 -10.41 -3.40 8.47
N ILE A 121 -9.98 -4.66 8.69
CA ILE A 121 -8.83 -5.27 8.04
C ILE A 121 -9.09 -5.47 6.54
N LEU A 122 -10.25 -6.00 6.15
CA LEU A 122 -10.67 -6.13 4.75
C LEU A 122 -10.79 -4.76 4.08
N GLY A 123 -11.37 -3.79 4.79
CA GLY A 123 -11.38 -2.39 4.40
C GLY A 123 -9.96 -1.88 4.21
N LEU A 124 -9.03 -2.12 5.14
CA LEU A 124 -7.63 -1.72 5.06
C LEU A 124 -6.90 -2.41 3.91
N VAL A 125 -7.21 -3.67 3.59
CA VAL A 125 -6.64 -4.39 2.45
C VAL A 125 -7.12 -3.79 1.13
N ILE A 126 -8.40 -3.42 1.01
CA ILE A 126 -8.98 -2.76 -0.18
C ILE A 126 -8.59 -1.28 -0.26
N LEU A 127 -8.35 -0.61 0.87
CA LEU A 127 -7.92 0.80 0.97
C LEU A 127 -6.38 0.95 0.97
N SER A 128 -5.62 -0.13 1.18
CA SER A 128 -4.14 -0.13 1.15
C SER A 128 -3.55 0.26 -0.22
N PRO A 129 -4.12 -0.16 -1.37
CA PRO A 129 -3.70 0.35 -2.67
C PRO A 129 -4.01 1.85 -2.80
N PHE A 130 -4.99 2.36 -2.04
CA PHE A 130 -5.37 3.76 -2.02
C PHE A 130 -4.45 4.60 -1.11
N LEU A 131 -3.93 4.05 -0.01
CA LEU A 131 -2.90 4.72 0.81
C LEU A 131 -1.56 4.81 0.07
N VAL A 132 -1.12 3.70 -0.55
CA VAL A 132 0.09 3.67 -1.38
C VAL A 132 -0.10 4.50 -2.65
N GLY A 133 -1.30 4.49 -3.24
CA GLY A 133 -1.68 5.33 -4.37
C GLY A 133 -1.83 6.81 -4.03
N ALA A 134 -2.22 7.18 -2.80
CA ALA A 134 -2.35 8.58 -2.38
C ALA A 134 -0.99 9.23 -2.07
N THR A 135 -0.04 8.48 -1.48
CA THR A 135 1.35 8.96 -1.36
C THR A 135 2.08 8.91 -2.70
N GLY A 136 1.81 7.88 -3.50
CA GLY A 136 2.30 7.76 -4.87
C GLY A 136 1.68 8.75 -5.85
N GLY A 137 0.55 9.37 -5.53
CA GLY A 137 -0.15 10.31 -6.42
C GLY A 137 0.64 11.60 -6.62
N ILE A 138 1.10 12.22 -5.54
CA ILE A 138 1.90 13.45 -5.62
C ILE A 138 3.29 13.16 -6.22
N LEU A 139 3.96 12.11 -5.73
CA LEU A 139 5.25 11.69 -6.28
C LEU A 139 5.13 11.28 -7.75
N GLY A 140 4.06 10.58 -8.12
CA GLY A 140 3.76 10.18 -9.48
C GLY A 140 3.48 11.37 -10.40
N VAL A 141 2.77 12.39 -9.93
CA VAL A 141 2.57 13.65 -10.67
C VAL A 141 3.90 14.39 -10.84
N VAL A 142 4.73 14.46 -9.80
CA VAL A 142 6.06 15.10 -9.87
C VAL A 142 6.97 14.35 -10.85
N ILE A 143 7.01 13.01 -10.78
CA ILE A 143 7.78 12.17 -11.70
C ILE A 143 7.23 12.31 -13.13
N ALA A 144 5.91 12.33 -13.32
CA ALA A 144 5.32 12.53 -14.64
C ALA A 144 5.70 13.90 -15.23
N ILE A 145 5.60 14.98 -14.44
CA ILE A 145 6.01 16.32 -14.86
C ILE A 145 7.51 16.37 -15.19
N ALA A 146 8.35 15.70 -14.40
CA ALA A 146 9.78 15.60 -14.66
C ALA A 146 10.11 14.77 -15.91
N LEU A 147 9.33 13.72 -16.20
CA LEU A 147 9.53 12.84 -17.36
C LEU A 147 9.00 13.41 -18.66
N ILE A 148 7.93 14.22 -18.67
CA ILE A 148 7.36 14.83 -19.89
C ILE A 148 8.44 15.46 -20.80
N PRO A 149 9.33 16.35 -20.31
CA PRO A 149 10.35 16.92 -21.18
C PRO A 149 11.41 15.91 -21.62
N PHE A 150 11.74 14.92 -20.78
CA PHE A 150 12.66 13.85 -21.15
C PHE A 150 12.09 13.01 -22.30
N LEU A 151 10.81 12.66 -22.22
CA LEU A 151 10.05 11.96 -23.26
C LEU A 151 9.97 12.78 -24.56
N ALA A 152 9.77 14.10 -24.45
CA ALA A 152 9.77 14.99 -25.62
C ALA A 152 11.13 15.00 -26.33
N VAL A 153 12.24 15.12 -25.58
CA VAL A 153 13.60 15.05 -26.15
C VAL A 153 13.86 13.67 -26.77
N PHE A 154 13.45 12.60 -26.10
CA PHE A 154 13.58 11.24 -26.60
C PHE A 154 12.80 11.02 -27.90
N ALA A 155 11.56 11.49 -27.98
CA ALA A 155 10.73 11.40 -29.18
C ALA A 155 11.35 12.17 -30.36
N VAL A 156 11.85 13.39 -30.13
CA VAL A 156 12.58 14.14 -31.15
C VAL A 156 13.85 13.39 -31.57
N GLY A 157 14.59 12.81 -30.63
CA GLY A 157 15.77 11.99 -30.90
C GLY A 157 15.47 10.75 -31.77
N ALA A 158 14.36 10.06 -31.51
CA ALA A 158 13.92 8.93 -32.33
C ALA A 158 13.58 9.35 -33.77
N CYS A 159 12.96 10.53 -33.96
CA CYS A 159 12.72 11.08 -35.29
C CYS A 159 14.04 11.37 -36.03
N VAL A 160 15.04 11.93 -35.34
CA VAL A 160 16.38 12.17 -35.93
C VAL A 160 17.02 10.88 -36.41
N PHE A 161 16.93 9.82 -35.59
CA PHE A 161 17.45 8.50 -35.96
C PHE A 161 16.75 7.94 -37.20
N GLY A 162 15.43 8.13 -37.30
CA GLY A 162 14.64 7.77 -38.48
C GLY A 162 15.11 8.48 -39.75
N PHE A 163 15.40 9.78 -39.68
CA PHE A 163 15.95 10.53 -40.82
C PHE A 163 17.34 10.04 -41.24
N PHE A 164 18.19 9.64 -40.29
CA PHE A 164 19.51 9.10 -40.59
C PHE A 164 19.42 7.73 -41.28
N ALA A 165 18.55 6.84 -40.77
CA ALA A 165 18.27 5.54 -41.39
C ALA A 165 17.66 5.70 -42.80
N GLY A 166 16.73 6.64 -42.97
CA GLY A 166 16.13 6.97 -44.26
C GLY A 166 17.16 7.51 -45.26
N ALA A 167 18.05 8.40 -44.83
CA ALA A 167 19.12 8.92 -45.66
C ALA A 167 20.05 7.78 -46.14
N ALA A 168 20.48 6.91 -45.23
CA ALA A 168 21.34 5.77 -45.57
C ALA A 168 20.67 4.80 -46.56
N ALA A 169 19.38 4.49 -46.34
CA ALA A 169 18.60 3.64 -47.22
C ALA A 169 18.45 4.26 -48.63
N CYS A 170 18.15 5.55 -48.72
CA CYS A 170 18.05 6.27 -50.00
C CYS A 170 19.40 6.32 -50.74
N VAL A 171 20.52 6.47 -50.03
CA VAL A 171 21.85 6.43 -50.66
C VAL A 171 22.17 5.04 -51.21
N ALA A 172 21.94 3.99 -50.43
CA ALA A 172 22.18 2.61 -50.86
C ALA A 172 21.28 2.21 -52.05
N ALA A 173 20.00 2.57 -51.99
CA ALA A 173 19.07 2.37 -53.09
C ALA A 173 19.48 3.21 -54.31
N GLY A 174 19.81 4.49 -54.14
CA GLY A 174 20.21 5.39 -55.21
C GLY A 174 21.43 4.89 -56.00
N ILE A 175 22.46 4.41 -55.30
CA ILE A 175 23.64 3.80 -55.93
C ILE A 175 23.24 2.57 -56.77
N SER A 176 22.36 1.72 -56.24
CA SER A 176 21.90 0.52 -56.95
C SER A 176 21.08 0.87 -58.19
N LEU A 177 20.21 1.89 -58.10
CA LEU A 177 19.40 2.36 -59.24
C LEU A 177 20.25 3.04 -60.32
N CYS A 178 21.38 3.66 -59.99
CA CYS A 178 22.25 4.29 -61.00
C CYS A 178 22.75 3.31 -62.07
N PHE A 179 22.90 2.03 -61.75
CA PHE A 179 23.34 1.01 -62.71
C PHE A 179 22.27 0.58 -63.71
N THR A 180 20.99 0.76 -63.37
CA THR A 180 19.87 0.31 -64.21
C THR A 180 19.13 1.49 -64.85
N TYR A 181 18.91 2.55 -64.08
CA TYR A 181 18.18 3.75 -64.48
C TYR A 181 18.91 5.00 -63.94
N PRO A 182 19.88 5.55 -64.69
CA PRO A 182 20.77 6.60 -64.19
C PRO A 182 20.00 7.85 -63.73
N GLY A 183 18.93 8.24 -64.42
CA GLY A 183 18.09 9.36 -64.01
C GLY A 183 17.38 9.16 -62.66
N ALA A 184 16.83 7.97 -62.43
CA ALA A 184 16.18 7.63 -61.16
C ALA A 184 17.19 7.50 -60.02
N GLY A 185 18.39 6.97 -60.29
CA GLY A 185 19.46 6.88 -59.31
C GLY A 185 19.94 8.24 -58.82
N VAL A 186 20.18 9.20 -59.73
CA VAL A 186 20.60 10.57 -59.38
C VAL A 186 19.51 11.30 -58.58
N LEU A 187 18.24 11.16 -58.94
CA LEU A 187 17.13 11.74 -58.17
C LEU A 187 17.06 11.16 -56.75
N THR A 188 17.22 9.85 -56.61
CA THR A 188 17.19 9.17 -55.31
C THR A 188 18.37 9.57 -54.43
N LEU A 189 19.56 9.75 -55.01
CA LEU A 189 20.73 10.31 -54.32
C LEU A 189 20.50 11.75 -53.86
N GLY A 190 19.88 12.57 -54.70
CA GLY A 190 19.48 13.94 -54.34
C GLY A 190 18.53 13.97 -53.14
N ILE A 191 17.53 13.09 -53.13
CA ILE A 191 16.61 12.91 -51.99
C ILE A 191 17.37 12.46 -50.74
N GLY A 192 18.32 11.53 -50.88
CA GLY A 192 19.20 11.09 -49.78
C GLY A 192 20.01 12.25 -49.17
N CYS A 193 20.56 13.13 -50.00
CA CYS A 193 21.28 14.33 -49.54
C CYS A 193 20.36 15.32 -48.78
N LEU A 194 19.11 15.50 -49.22
CA LEU A 194 18.13 16.32 -48.51
C LEU A 194 17.78 15.72 -47.14
N PHE A 195 17.62 14.39 -47.05
CA PHE A 195 17.42 13.71 -45.77
C PHE A 195 18.62 13.83 -44.85
N ALA A 196 19.85 13.74 -45.38
CA ALA A 196 21.06 13.95 -44.59
C ALA A 196 21.16 15.39 -44.06
N ALA A 197 20.84 16.39 -44.89
CA ALA A 197 20.79 17.79 -44.47
C ALA A 197 19.72 18.03 -43.39
N ALA A 198 18.52 17.45 -43.55
CA ALA A 198 17.47 17.50 -42.55
C ALA A 198 17.87 16.79 -41.24
N ALA A 199 18.60 15.69 -41.32
CA ALA A 199 19.12 14.98 -40.14
C ALA A 199 20.12 15.85 -39.36
N ILE A 200 21.07 16.51 -40.04
CA ILE A 200 22.03 17.43 -39.41
C ILE A 200 21.30 18.61 -38.75
N LEU A 201 20.32 19.20 -39.44
CA LEU A 201 19.51 20.30 -38.91
C LEU A 201 18.73 19.83 -37.67
N SER A 202 18.19 18.61 -37.70
CA SER A 202 17.49 18.02 -36.55
C SER A 202 18.41 17.80 -35.35
N VAL A 203 19.68 17.42 -35.56
CA VAL A 203 20.68 17.33 -34.47
C VAL A 203 20.96 18.71 -33.86
N LEU A 204 21.07 19.76 -34.68
CA LEU A 204 21.26 21.13 -34.17
C LEU A 204 20.05 21.59 -33.35
N ILE A 205 18.83 21.30 -33.80
CA ILE A 205 17.60 21.57 -33.04
C ILE A 205 17.61 20.80 -31.73
N LEU A 206 18.03 19.53 -31.73
CA LEU A 206 18.13 18.73 -30.51
C LEU A 206 19.16 19.30 -29.54
N ALA A 207 20.35 19.68 -30.01
CA ALA A 207 21.39 20.29 -29.18
C ALA A 207 20.95 21.62 -28.58
N TRP A 208 20.30 22.47 -29.38
CA TRP A 208 19.71 23.73 -28.91
C TRP A 208 18.57 23.50 -27.91
N SER A 209 17.71 22.52 -28.19
CA SER A 209 16.59 22.13 -27.33
C SER A 209 17.09 21.57 -26.00
N VAL A 210 18.11 20.71 -26.00
CA VAL A 210 18.73 20.21 -24.75
C VAL A 210 19.36 21.36 -23.99
N GLY A 211 20.15 22.22 -24.65
CA GLY A 211 20.82 23.37 -24.03
C GLY A 211 19.85 24.40 -23.45
N THR A 212 18.64 24.53 -23.99
CA THR A 212 17.62 25.49 -23.53
C THR A 212 16.61 24.85 -22.59
N ALA A 213 16.16 23.62 -22.88
CA ALA A 213 15.15 22.93 -22.10
C ALA A 213 15.71 22.48 -20.75
N LEU A 214 16.93 21.92 -20.66
CA LEU A 214 17.50 21.52 -19.37
C LEU A 214 17.50 22.65 -18.34
N PRO A 215 18.11 23.83 -18.60
CA PRO A 215 18.14 24.89 -17.61
C PRO A 215 16.75 25.47 -17.34
N TRP A 216 15.85 25.49 -18.33
CA TRP A 216 14.48 25.96 -18.13
C TRP A 216 13.65 25.01 -17.26
N ILE A 217 13.76 23.69 -17.47
CA ILE A 217 13.08 22.67 -16.67
C ILE A 217 13.63 22.67 -15.25
N LEU A 218 14.95 22.70 -15.09
CA LEU A 218 15.60 22.74 -13.77
C LEU A 218 15.13 23.96 -12.97
N ARG A 219 15.04 25.14 -13.60
CA ARG A 219 14.47 26.34 -12.96
C ARG A 219 13.02 26.11 -12.56
N LYS A 220 12.17 25.62 -13.46
CA LYS A 220 10.74 25.42 -13.20
C LYS A 220 10.46 24.38 -12.10
N VAL A 221 11.28 23.33 -12.03
CA VAL A 221 11.24 22.34 -10.95
C VAL A 221 11.69 22.96 -9.63
N THR A 222 12.82 23.67 -9.63
CA THR A 222 13.35 24.34 -8.42
C THR A 222 12.39 25.39 -7.89
N ASP A 223 11.80 26.20 -8.77
CA ASP A 223 10.78 27.20 -8.42
C ASP A 223 9.50 26.54 -7.89
N GLY A 224 9.12 25.39 -8.45
CA GLY A 224 8.00 24.58 -7.97
C GLY A 224 8.23 24.06 -6.55
N PHE A 225 9.43 23.53 -6.27
CA PHE A 225 9.81 23.10 -4.93
C PHE A 225 9.86 24.27 -3.94
N HIS A 226 10.45 25.39 -4.33
CA HIS A 226 10.53 26.58 -3.48
C HIS A 226 9.14 27.16 -3.17
N ASN A 227 8.23 27.18 -4.15
CA ASN A 227 6.85 27.58 -3.92
C ASN A 227 6.06 26.59 -3.05
N LEU A 228 6.32 25.28 -3.16
CA LEU A 228 5.65 24.28 -2.34
C LEU A 228 6.10 24.39 -0.87
N ILE A 229 7.41 24.53 -0.65
CA ILE A 229 8.00 24.65 0.70
C ILE A 229 7.57 25.97 1.36
N ASN A 230 7.64 27.10 0.66
CA ASN A 230 7.22 28.40 1.24
C ASN A 230 5.70 28.49 1.44
N LYS A 231 4.90 27.68 0.73
CA LYS A 231 3.44 27.63 0.92
C LYS A 231 3.06 26.84 2.17
N GLU A 232 3.84 25.85 2.57
CA GLU A 232 3.68 25.13 3.85
C GLU A 232 4.05 26.01 5.05
N GLU A 233 5.11 26.82 4.92
CA GLU A 233 5.58 27.73 5.97
C GLU A 233 4.54 28.82 6.31
N LYS A 234 3.97 29.47 5.28
CA LYS A 234 2.89 30.46 5.47
C LYS A 234 1.61 29.89 6.10
N ARG A 235 1.39 28.58 6.00
CA ARG A 235 0.22 27.90 6.59
C ARG A 235 0.41 27.61 8.08
N LYS A 236 1.66 27.50 8.54
CA LYS A 236 2.00 27.36 9.96
C LYS A 236 1.90 28.70 10.68
N ASP A 237 2.42 29.76 10.09
CA ASP A 237 2.39 31.10 10.71
C ASP A 237 0.98 31.72 10.76
N GLY A 238 0.11 31.37 9.81
CA GLY A 238 -1.30 31.83 9.79
C GLY A 238 -2.24 31.02 10.70
N ALA A 239 -1.77 29.92 11.31
CA ALA A 239 -2.56 29.11 12.25
C ALA A 239 -2.25 29.42 13.72
N GLU A 240 -1.21 30.22 13.99
CA GLU A 240 -0.84 30.71 15.33
C GLU A 240 -1.37 32.13 15.64
N ILE A 241 -2.29 32.67 14.84
CA ILE A 241 -2.97 33.96 15.10
C ILE A 241 -4.45 33.75 15.37
#